data_AF-A0A1A7KHF8-F1
#
_entry.id   AF-A0A1A7KHF8-F1
#
_cell.length_a   1.000
_cell.length_b   1.000
_cell.length_c   1.000
_cell.angle_alpha   90.00
_cell.angle_beta   90.00
_cell.angle_gamma   90.00
#
_symmetry.space_group_name_H-M   'P 1'
#
loop_
_entity.id
_entity.type
_entity.pdbx_description
1 polymer ?
#
loop_
_entity_poly.entity_id
_entity_poly.type
_entity_poly.pdbx_seq_one_letter_code
_entity_poly.pdbx_strand_id
1 'polypeptide(L)'
;MRNWIIKMEKNGIILYEKANNFIFDFLVKEILNPYKGVLIEKIDDGFDTKYYDFSIDKYFFTLHQTPMLGILFFPTENKSLKEDFSFYEELSSLLKNRLNDKI
;
A
#
# COMPACT_ATOMS: atom_id res chain seq x y z
N MET A 1 -0.96 9.78 -19.36
CA MET A 1 0.02 10.25 -18.35
C MET A 1 0.10 9.20 -17.25
N ARG A 2 1.31 8.79 -16.87
CA ARG A 2 1.57 7.75 -15.87
C ARG A 2 1.44 8.38 -14.47
N ASN A 3 0.32 8.15 -13.77
CA ASN A 3 0.03 8.74 -12.44
C ASN A 3 0.71 7.98 -11.28
N TRP A 4 1.96 7.55 -11.50
CA TRP A 4 2.72 6.72 -10.55
C TRP A 4 3.89 7.52 -10.02
N ILE A 5 3.81 7.95 -8.78
CA ILE A 5 4.97 8.38 -8.02
C ILE A 5 5.08 7.47 -6.81
N ILE A 6 6.14 6.66 -6.75
CA ILE A 6 6.65 6.18 -5.46
C ILE A 6 7.23 7.41 -4.79
N LYS A 7 6.38 8.15 -4.08
CA LYS A 7 6.82 9.32 -3.31
C LYS A 7 6.93 8.88 -1.87
N MET A 8 8.16 8.91 -1.38
CA MET A 8 8.43 8.85 0.04
C MET A 8 7.91 10.15 0.66
N GLU A 9 6.86 10.04 1.45
CA GLU A 9 6.41 11.10 2.34
C GLU A 9 6.88 10.79 3.76
N LYS A 10 6.90 11.80 4.63
CA LYS A 10 7.36 11.67 6.02
C LYS A 10 6.74 10.48 6.77
N ASN A 11 5.52 10.10 6.38
CA ASN A 11 4.71 9.10 7.06
C ASN A 11 4.26 7.94 6.17
N GLY A 12 4.70 7.82 4.91
CA GLY A 12 4.25 6.73 4.04
C GLY A 12 4.88 6.71 2.66
N ILE A 13 4.59 5.66 1.90
CA ILE A 13 4.91 5.56 0.48
C ILE A 13 3.61 5.68 -0.31
N ILE A 14 3.51 6.74 -1.12
CA ILE A 14 2.42 6.86 -2.09
C ILE A 14 2.65 5.83 -3.18
N LEU A 15 1.65 4.97 -3.41
CA LEU A 15 1.65 3.97 -4.47
C LEU A 15 0.95 4.50 -5.72
N TYR A 16 -0.12 5.27 -5.56
CA TYR A 16 -0.91 5.81 -6.67
C TYR A 16 -1.51 7.16 -6.28
N GLU A 17 -1.46 8.16 -7.17
CA GLU A 17 -1.81 9.55 -6.82
C GLU A 17 -3.32 9.85 -6.78
N LYS A 18 -4.18 8.86 -7.05
CA LYS A 18 -5.63 9.04 -7.11
C LYS A 18 -6.34 7.89 -6.42
N ALA A 19 -7.53 8.11 -5.86
CA ALA A 19 -8.36 6.99 -5.44
C ALA A 19 -8.73 6.16 -6.67
N ASN A 20 -8.56 4.84 -6.57
CA ASN A 20 -8.87 3.92 -7.65
C ASN A 20 -9.10 2.52 -7.08
N ASN A 21 -10.37 2.15 -6.94
CA ASN A 21 -10.76 0.87 -6.34
C ASN A 21 -10.20 -0.34 -7.07
N PHE A 22 -10.08 -0.31 -8.40
CA PHE A 22 -9.48 -1.41 -9.14
C PHE A 22 -8.00 -1.61 -8.77
N ILE A 23 -7.25 -0.51 -8.67
CA ILE A 23 -5.84 -0.53 -8.29
C ILE A 23 -5.69 -0.95 -6.83
N PHE A 24 -6.53 -0.43 -5.94
CA PHE A 24 -6.51 -0.80 -4.52
C PHE A 24 -6.73 -2.31 -4.35
N ASP A 25 -7.77 -2.84 -4.98
CA ASP A 25 -8.11 -4.26 -4.90
C ASP A 25 -7.02 -5.15 -5.52
N PHE A 26 -6.34 -4.67 -6.57
CA PHE A 26 -5.15 -5.32 -7.12
C PHE A 26 -4.03 -5.39 -6.08
N LEU A 27 -3.69 -4.27 -5.44
CA LEU A 27 -2.63 -4.20 -4.44
C LEU A 27 -2.93 -5.11 -3.24
N VAL A 28 -4.19 -5.13 -2.76
CA VAL A 28 -4.64 -6.06 -1.71
C VAL A 28 -4.39 -7.52 -2.12
N LYS A 29 -4.75 -7.90 -3.35
CA LYS A 29 -4.54 -9.27 -3.84
C LYS A 29 -3.07 -9.63 -3.94
N GLU A 30 -2.22 -8.71 -4.38
CA GLU A 30 -0.78 -8.94 -4.47
C GLU A 30 -0.15 -9.08 -3.08
N ILE A 31 -0.55 -8.23 -2.12
CA ILE A 31 -0.12 -8.33 -0.71
C ILE A 31 -0.49 -9.69 -0.13
N LEU A 32 -1.73 -10.15 -0.31
CA LEU A 32 -2.22 -11.40 0.27
C LEU A 32 -1.59 -12.65 -0.36
N ASN A 33 -1.46 -12.70 -1.68
CA ASN A 33 -1.12 -13.94 -2.39
C ASN A 33 0.40 -14.11 -2.60
N PRO A 34 1.06 -13.34 -3.50
CA PRO A 34 2.52 -13.40 -3.68
C PRO A 34 3.33 -13.20 -2.40
N TYR A 35 2.95 -12.25 -1.56
CA TYR A 35 3.74 -11.88 -0.38
C TYR A 35 3.29 -12.57 0.90
N LYS A 36 2.26 -13.43 0.82
CA LYS A 36 1.67 -14.14 1.96
C LYS A 36 1.29 -13.21 3.11
N GLY A 37 0.88 -11.98 2.78
CA GLY A 37 0.39 -11.03 3.75
C GLY A 37 -0.87 -11.55 4.43
N VAL A 38 -1.01 -11.27 5.71
CA VAL A 38 -2.19 -11.57 6.50
C VAL A 38 -2.94 -10.26 6.72
N LEU A 39 -4.21 -10.22 6.32
CA LEU A 39 -5.09 -9.10 6.64
C LEU A 39 -5.48 -9.19 8.12
N ILE A 40 -5.21 -8.12 8.87
CA ILE A 40 -5.46 -8.02 10.31
C ILE A 40 -6.79 -7.32 10.55
N GLU A 41 -6.94 -6.13 10.00
CA GLU A 41 -8.11 -5.27 10.16
C GLU A 41 -8.45 -4.60 8.82
N LYS A 42 -9.73 -4.30 8.61
CA LYS A 42 -10.19 -3.51 7.48
C LYS A 42 -11.30 -2.55 7.89
N ILE A 43 -11.19 -1.33 7.42
CA ILE A 43 -12.23 -0.31 7.45
C ILE A 43 -12.47 0.10 5.99
N ASP A 44 -13.71 0.01 5.55
CA ASP A 44 -14.11 0.30 4.18
C ASP A 44 -15.45 1.03 4.22
N ASP A 45 -15.48 2.28 3.75
CA ASP A 45 -16.69 3.09 3.73
C ASP A 45 -17.63 2.73 2.57
N GLY A 46 -17.22 1.80 1.69
CA GLY A 46 -17.94 1.42 0.48
C GLY A 46 -17.76 2.38 -0.69
N PHE A 47 -16.94 3.43 -0.52
CA PHE A 47 -16.65 4.45 -1.52
C PHE A 47 -15.15 4.48 -1.83
N ASP A 48 -14.50 5.61 -1.53
CA ASP A 48 -13.11 5.88 -1.88
C ASP A 48 -12.19 5.86 -0.64
N THR A 49 -12.73 5.69 0.57
CA THR A 49 -11.92 5.64 1.81
C THR A 49 -11.79 4.20 2.29
N LYS A 50 -10.57 3.67 2.23
CA LYS A 50 -10.28 2.29 2.62
C LYS A 50 -9.01 2.24 3.47
N TYR A 51 -9.02 1.50 4.56
CA TYR A 51 -7.91 1.36 5.50
C TYR A 51 -7.73 -0.12 5.85
N TYR A 52 -6.69 -0.76 5.33
CA TYR A 52 -6.49 -2.21 5.42
C TYR A 52 -5.14 -2.48 6.06
N ASP A 53 -5.15 -3.09 7.23
CA ASP A 53 -3.93 -3.45 7.97
C ASP A 53 -3.46 -4.85 7.61
N PHE A 54 -2.17 -4.96 7.33
CA PHE A 54 -1.51 -6.19 6.93
C PHE A 54 -0.32 -6.50 7.83
N SER A 55 -0.06 -7.79 8.02
CA SER A 55 1.26 -8.26 8.46
C SER A 55 1.92 -9.12 7.38
N ILE A 56 3.20 -8.89 7.13
CA ILE A 56 4.08 -9.80 6.38
C ILE A 56 5.28 -10.10 7.29
N ASP A 57 5.45 -11.36 7.68
CA ASP A 57 6.43 -11.79 8.68
C ASP A 57 6.36 -10.99 9.98
N LYS A 58 7.33 -10.10 10.23
CA LYS A 58 7.42 -9.22 11.41
C LYS A 58 6.94 -7.79 11.15
N TYR A 59 6.58 -7.46 9.91
CA TYR A 59 6.25 -6.11 9.47
C TYR A 59 4.74 -5.89 9.50
N PHE A 60 4.31 -4.75 10.05
CA PHE A 60 2.92 -4.36 10.17
C PHE A 60 2.69 -3.03 9.46
N PHE A 61 1.78 -3.01 8.50
CA PHE A 61 1.55 -1.82 7.68
C PHE A 61 0.11 -1.72 7.21
N THR A 62 -0.30 -0.47 6.99
CA THR A 62 -1.61 -0.11 6.51
C THR A 62 -1.52 0.24 5.04
N LEU A 63 -2.36 -0.37 4.21
CA LEU A 63 -2.71 0.16 2.89
C LEU A 63 -3.93 1.06 3.02
N HIS A 64 -3.78 2.32 2.64
CA HIS A 64 -4.80 3.35 2.82
C HIS A 64 -5.13 4.01 1.48
N GLN A 65 -6.42 4.16 1.19
CA GLN A 65 -6.93 4.95 0.09
C GLN A 65 -7.72 6.13 0.62
N THR A 66 -7.47 7.32 0.06
CA THR A 66 -8.33 8.50 0.25
C THR A 66 -8.50 9.25 -1.06
N PRO A 67 -9.61 10.00 -1.24
CA PRO A 67 -9.79 10.88 -2.39
C PRO A 67 -8.67 11.91 -2.58
N MET A 68 -8.08 12.39 -1.48
CA MET A 68 -7.12 13.50 -1.50
C MET A 68 -5.68 13.05 -1.76
N LEU A 69 -5.30 11.86 -1.27
CA LEU A 69 -3.91 11.37 -1.32
C LEU A 69 -3.72 10.20 -2.29
N GLY A 70 -4.82 9.61 -2.77
CA GLY A 70 -4.80 8.38 -3.55
C GLY A 70 -4.53 7.16 -2.67
N ILE A 71 -3.69 6.25 -3.17
CA ILE A 71 -3.34 5.01 -2.48
C ILE A 71 -1.92 5.13 -1.95
N LEU A 72 -1.75 4.90 -0.66
CA LEU A 72 -0.46 4.88 0.02
C LEU A 72 -0.40 3.70 0.98
N PHE A 73 0.80 3.33 1.41
CA PHE A 73 0.94 2.51 2.61
C PHE A 73 1.94 3.11 3.60
N PHE A 74 1.81 2.71 4.85
CA PHE A 74 2.66 3.17 5.94
C PHE A 74 2.68 2.17 7.10
N PRO A 75 3.69 2.21 8.00
CA PRO A 75 3.73 1.33 9.18
C PRO A 75 2.51 1.56 10.08
N THR A 76 1.82 0.49 10.49
CA THR A 76 0.60 0.58 11.33
C THR A 76 0.94 1.00 12.77
N GLU A 77 2.02 0.47 13.31
CA GLU A 77 2.56 0.91 14.59
C GLU A 77 3.31 2.21 14.37
N ASN A 78 3.36 3.09 15.39
CA ASN A 78 4.06 4.38 15.38
C ASN A 78 5.61 4.24 15.28
N LYS A 79 6.08 3.14 14.68
CA LYS A 79 7.42 2.86 14.24
C LYS A 79 7.76 3.77 13.08
N SER A 80 8.98 4.31 13.13
CA SER A 80 9.49 5.14 12.06
C SER A 80 9.68 4.30 10.81
N LEU A 81 9.23 4.80 9.65
CA LEU A 81 9.57 4.25 8.33
C LEU A 81 11.07 4.02 8.15
N LYS A 82 11.92 4.77 8.87
CA LYS A 82 13.37 4.65 8.80
C LYS A 82 13.91 3.34 9.39
N GLU A 83 13.20 2.73 10.33
CA GLU A 83 13.65 1.50 11.00
C GLU A 83 13.53 0.29 10.06
N ASP A 84 12.48 0.29 9.23
CA ASP A 84 12.14 -0.84 8.35
C ASP A 84 12.10 -0.41 6.86
N PHE A 85 12.85 0.64 6.51
CA PHE A 85 12.80 1.28 5.19
C PHE A 85 13.01 0.32 4.03
N SER A 86 13.97 -0.59 4.15
CA SER A 86 14.32 -1.54 3.09
C SER A 86 13.16 -2.43 2.70
N PHE A 87 12.38 -2.91 3.67
CA PHE A 87 11.20 -3.73 3.41
C PHE A 87 10.14 -2.95 2.64
N TYR A 88 9.86 -1.72 3.06
CA TYR A 88 8.84 -0.87 2.43
C TYR A 88 9.25 -0.43 1.01
N GLU A 89 10.54 -0.11 0.80
CA GLU A 89 11.07 0.18 -0.52
C GLU A 89 11.00 -1.05 -1.46
N GLU A 90 11.36 -2.23 -0.95
CA GLU A 90 11.29 -3.47 -1.73
C GLU A 90 9.83 -3.82 -2.09
N LEU A 91 8.93 -3.80 -1.11
CA LEU A 91 7.52 -4.10 -1.33
C LEU A 91 6.88 -3.13 -2.32
N SER A 92 7.12 -1.82 -2.17
CA SER A 92 6.59 -0.82 -3.11
C SER A 92 7.13 -1.01 -4.54
N SER A 93 8.42 -1.33 -4.68
CA SER A 93 9.04 -1.60 -5.98
C SER A 93 8.45 -2.85 -6.64
N LEU A 94 8.23 -3.91 -5.87
CA LEU A 94 7.67 -5.16 -6.37
C LEU A 94 6.20 -4.99 -6.79
N LEU A 95 5.38 -4.31 -5.97
CA LEU A 95 3.98 -4.01 -6.29
C LEU A 95 3.86 -3.16 -7.57
N LYS A 96 4.75 -2.17 -7.73
CA LYS A 96 4.82 -1.36 -8.95
C LYS A 96 5.14 -2.20 -10.19
N ASN A 97 6.10 -3.11 -10.10
CA ASN A 97 6.48 -3.96 -11.23
C ASN A 97 5.33 -4.90 -11.64
N ARG A 98 4.71 -5.56 -10.66
CA ARG A 98 3.57 -6.47 -10.90
C ARG A 98 2.41 -5.80 -11.60
N LEU A 99 2.14 -4.55 -11.25
CA LEU A 99 1.07 -3.81 -11.87
C LEU A 99 1.39 -3.38 -13.30
N ASN A 100 2.65 -2.97 -13.57
CA ASN A 100 3.08 -2.64 -14.93
C ASN A 100 3.01 -3.85 -15.87
N ASP A 101 3.14 -5.08 -15.35
CA ASP A 101 2.96 -6.30 -16.16
C ASP A 101 1.49 -6.56 -16.52
N LYS A 102 0.54 -5.86 -15.89
CA LYS A 102 -0.91 -6.09 -16.01
C LYS A 102 -1.67 -5.00 -16.77
N ILE A 103 -1.04 -3.84 -17.01
CA ILE A 103 -1.61 -2.67 -17.71
C ILE A 103 -0.82 -2.42 -18.99
#